data_AF-A0A2D4PIC6-F1
#
_entry.id   AF-A0A2D4PIC6-F1
#
_cell.length_a   1.000
_cell.length_b   1.000
_cell.length_c   1.000
_cell.angle_alpha   90.00
_cell.angle_beta   90.00
_cell.angle_gamma   90.00
#
_symmetry.space_group_name_H-M   'P 1'
#
loop_
_entity.id
_entity.type
_entity.pdbx_description
1 polymer ?
#
loop_
_entity_poly.entity_id
_entity_poly.type
_entity_poly.pdbx_seq_one_letter_code
_entity_poly.pdbx_strand_id
1 'polypeptide(L)'
;DRASTATLECELVREQRETLELQVKKLQEEIERIHTGQDPQFLRSFSDLENLSLSTLYNLQKQLRANLERVDKAVFQLQSVKCLKCQEENRVVLPCQHTVLCETCAEEGECPICHPNRPHALQS
;
A
#
# COMPACT_ATOMS: atom_id res chain seq x y z
N ASP A 1 50.46 35.54 -8.05
CA ASP A 1 49.25 35.71 -8.89
C ASP A 1 48.87 34.48 -9.68
N ARG A 2 49.60 34.05 -10.72
CA ARG A 2 49.20 32.86 -11.54
C ARG A 2 49.04 31.55 -10.76
N ALA A 3 49.92 31.28 -9.78
CA ALA A 3 49.84 30.09 -8.94
C ALA A 3 48.61 30.11 -8.02
N SER A 4 48.24 31.29 -7.50
CA SER A 4 47.09 31.49 -6.62
C SER A 4 45.76 31.36 -7.37
N THR A 5 45.69 31.84 -8.62
CA THR A 5 44.53 31.61 -9.48
C THR A 5 44.36 30.14 -9.83
N ALA A 6 45.45 29.43 -10.15
CA ALA A 6 45.39 28.00 -10.46
C ALA A 6 44.95 27.15 -9.24
N THR A 7 45.35 27.53 -8.02
CA THR A 7 44.88 26.84 -6.80
C THR A 7 43.40 27.08 -6.55
N LEU A 8 42.92 28.33 -6.72
CA LEU A 8 41.50 28.66 -6.56
C LEU A 8 40.63 27.94 -7.60
N GLU A 9 41.07 27.86 -8.84
CA GLU A 9 40.39 27.10 -9.90
C GLU A 9 40.33 25.60 -9.58
N CYS A 10 41.43 25.01 -9.09
CA CYS A 10 41.44 23.61 -8.65
C CYS A 10 40.46 23.35 -7.50
N GLU A 11 40.39 24.25 -6.53
CA GLU A 11 39.47 24.14 -5.39
C GLU A 11 38.01 24.22 -5.85
N LEU A 12 37.68 25.15 -6.73
CA LEU A 12 36.33 25.29 -7.29
C LEU A 12 35.89 24.03 -8.07
N VAL A 13 36.78 23.47 -8.90
CA VAL A 13 36.49 22.25 -9.65
C VAL A 13 36.27 21.06 -8.71
N ARG A 14 37.05 20.98 -7.61
CA ARG A 14 36.89 19.94 -6.60
C ARG A 14 35.53 20.05 -5.90
N GLU A 15 35.14 21.24 -5.47
CA GLU A 15 33.86 21.49 -4.80
C GLU A 15 32.66 21.18 -5.71
N GLN A 16 32.74 21.53 -7.00
CA GLN A 16 31.72 21.16 -7.98
C GLN A 16 31.62 19.64 -8.16
N ARG A 17 32.75 18.94 -8.23
CA ARG A 17 32.77 17.48 -8.34
C ARG A 17 32.12 16.82 -7.12
N GLU A 18 32.48 17.25 -5.92
CA GLU A 18 31.93 16.72 -4.67
C GLU A 18 30.42 16.97 -4.56
N THR A 19 29.97 18.15 -4.99
CA THR A 19 28.53 18.48 -5.03
C THR A 19 27.76 17.55 -5.99
N LEU A 20 28.31 17.31 -7.18
CA LEU A 20 27.69 16.41 -8.17
C LEU A 20 27.71 14.96 -7.68
N GLU A 21 28.80 14.48 -7.08
CA GLU A 21 28.90 13.15 -6.49
C GLU A 21 27.81 12.94 -5.42
N LEU A 22 27.56 13.94 -4.57
CA LEU A 22 26.48 13.88 -3.57
C LEU A 22 25.09 13.83 -4.22
N GLN A 23 24.86 14.61 -5.28
CA GLN A 23 23.58 14.58 -6.01
C GLN A 23 23.36 13.23 -6.69
N VAL A 24 24.38 12.65 -7.31
CA VAL A 24 24.32 11.31 -7.93
C VAL A 24 23.98 10.26 -6.89
N LYS A 25 24.65 10.29 -5.73
CA LYS A 25 24.37 9.35 -4.64
C LYS A 25 22.93 9.49 -4.14
N LYS A 26 22.45 10.70 -3.94
CA LYS A 26 21.05 10.95 -3.55
C LYS A 26 20.09 10.36 -4.57
N LEU A 27 20.30 10.62 -5.86
CA LEU A 27 19.45 10.08 -6.94
C LEU A 27 19.48 8.55 -7.01
N GLN A 28 20.65 7.92 -6.79
CA GLN A 28 20.76 6.47 -6.68
C GLN A 28 19.91 5.91 -5.54
N GLU A 29 19.96 6.55 -4.37
CA GLU A 29 19.12 6.18 -3.22
C GLU A 29 17.62 6.34 -3.54
N GLU A 30 17.22 7.39 -4.28
CA GLU A 30 15.81 7.56 -4.68
C GLU A 30 15.35 6.47 -5.66
N ILE A 31 16.20 6.11 -6.62
CA ILE A 31 15.93 5.01 -7.56
C ILE A 31 15.79 3.67 -6.82
N GLU A 32 16.63 3.41 -5.82
CA GLU A 32 16.51 2.21 -4.98
C GLU A 32 15.22 2.19 -4.17
N ARG A 33 14.79 3.32 -3.59
CA ARG A 33 13.48 3.44 -2.90
C ARG A 33 12.32 3.17 -3.86
N ILE A 34 12.42 3.66 -5.09
CA ILE A 34 11.46 3.41 -6.15
C ILE A 34 11.41 1.91 -6.50
N HIS A 35 12.56 1.27 -6.74
CA HIS A 35 12.65 -0.14 -7.09
C HIS A 35 12.19 -1.07 -5.96
N THR A 36 12.40 -0.67 -4.71
CA THR A 36 11.94 -1.41 -3.53
C THR A 36 10.45 -1.21 -3.24
N GLY A 37 9.76 -0.38 -4.03
CA GLY A 37 8.31 -0.14 -3.89
C GLY A 37 7.96 0.67 -2.66
N GLN A 38 8.91 1.39 -2.09
CA GLN A 38 8.71 2.26 -0.92
C GLN A 38 8.14 3.63 -1.31
N ASP A 39 8.09 3.95 -2.60
CA ASP A 39 7.42 5.16 -3.09
C ASP A 39 5.98 4.85 -3.56
N PRO A 40 4.95 5.30 -2.81
CA PRO A 40 3.55 5.11 -3.18
C PRO A 40 3.14 5.87 -4.45
N GLN A 41 4.01 6.71 -5.02
CA GLN A 41 3.70 7.50 -6.22
C GLN A 41 4.03 6.80 -7.55
N PHE A 42 4.66 5.62 -7.52
CA PHE A 42 5.20 5.01 -8.74
C PHE A 42 4.14 4.51 -9.74
N LEU A 43 2.87 4.43 -9.34
CA LEU A 43 1.78 4.02 -10.23
C LEU A 43 0.67 5.07 -10.27
N ARG A 44 0.98 6.28 -10.77
CA ARG A 44 -0.05 7.27 -11.11
C ARG A 44 -0.89 6.83 -12.31
N SER A 45 -0.37 5.97 -13.19
CA SER A 45 -1.12 5.38 -14.30
C SER A 45 -0.55 4.02 -14.74
N PHE A 46 -1.41 3.07 -15.12
CA PHE A 46 -0.97 1.78 -15.70
C PHE A 46 -0.32 1.94 -17.08
N SER A 47 -0.54 3.08 -17.75
CA SER A 47 0.06 3.44 -19.04
C SER A 47 1.58 3.59 -18.99
N ASP A 48 2.17 3.85 -17.82
CA ASP A 48 3.61 3.99 -17.68
C ASP A 48 4.35 2.65 -17.62
N LEU A 49 3.62 1.53 -17.45
CA LEU A 49 4.20 0.19 -17.33
C LEU A 49 4.90 -0.27 -18.60
N GLU A 50 4.42 0.13 -19.78
CA GLU A 50 4.98 -0.27 -21.08
C GLU A 50 6.41 0.28 -21.28
N ASN A 51 6.77 1.35 -20.57
CA ASN A 51 8.09 1.97 -20.64
C ASN A 51 9.08 1.42 -19.61
N LEU A 52 8.65 0.50 -18.73
CA LEU A 52 9.49 -0.08 -17.69
C LEU A 52 10.26 -1.30 -18.19
N SER A 53 11.44 -1.53 -17.58
CA SER A 53 12.19 -2.75 -17.82
C SER A 53 11.46 -3.98 -17.28
N LEU A 54 11.67 -5.15 -17.90
CA LEU A 54 11.05 -6.40 -17.48
C LEU A 54 11.38 -6.77 -16.01
N SER A 55 12.59 -6.47 -15.54
CA SER A 55 12.99 -6.72 -14.15
C SER A 55 12.24 -5.83 -13.18
N THR A 56 12.07 -4.54 -13.50
CA THR A 56 11.24 -3.61 -12.72
C THR A 56 9.79 -4.08 -12.65
N LEU A 57 9.22 -4.52 -13.79
CA LEU A 57 7.87 -5.06 -13.85
C LEU A 57 7.71 -6.32 -12.99
N TYR A 58 8.69 -7.22 -12.99
CA TYR A 58 8.64 -8.44 -12.17
C TYR A 58 8.68 -8.14 -10.66
N ASN A 59 9.54 -7.19 -10.25
CA ASN A 59 9.60 -6.73 -8.86
C ASN A 59 8.29 -6.10 -8.41
N LEU A 60 7.72 -5.23 -9.25
CA LEU A 60 6.43 -4.61 -9.00
C LEU A 60 5.33 -5.67 -8.86
N GLN A 61 5.28 -6.63 -9.78
CA GLN A 61 4.31 -7.72 -9.75
C GLN A 61 4.40 -8.54 -8.44
N LYS A 62 5.62 -8.82 -7.98
CA LYS A 62 5.85 -9.51 -6.70
C LYS A 62 5.36 -8.68 -5.51
N GLN A 63 5.66 -7.38 -5.49
CA GLN A 63 5.24 -6.48 -4.41
C GLN A 63 3.71 -6.33 -4.37
N LEU A 64 3.05 -6.13 -5.51
CA LEU A 64 1.59 -6.03 -5.59
C LEU A 64 0.91 -7.29 -5.07
N ARG A 65 1.40 -8.48 -5.44
CA ARG A 65 0.88 -9.74 -4.90
C ARG A 65 1.03 -9.82 -3.37
N ALA A 66 2.20 -9.47 -2.85
CA ALA A 66 2.43 -9.46 -1.41
C ALA A 66 1.55 -8.43 -0.67
N ASN A 67 1.32 -7.27 -1.27
CA ASN A 67 0.43 -6.25 -0.73
C ASN A 67 -1.03 -6.72 -0.75
N LEU A 68 -1.48 -7.34 -1.84
CA LEU A 68 -2.82 -7.90 -1.93
C LEU A 68 -3.04 -8.99 -0.87
N GLU A 69 -2.08 -9.89 -0.68
CA GLU A 69 -2.15 -10.92 0.36
C GLU A 69 -2.28 -10.31 1.78
N ARG A 70 -1.64 -9.16 2.04
CA ARG A 70 -1.80 -8.45 3.32
C ARG A 70 -3.20 -7.84 3.45
N VAL A 71 -3.74 -7.28 2.37
CA VAL A 71 -5.11 -6.74 2.34
C VAL A 71 -6.11 -7.87 2.59
N ASP A 72 -5.97 -9.01 1.90
CA ASP A 72 -6.85 -10.17 2.08
C ASP A 72 -6.84 -10.67 3.53
N LYS A 73 -5.66 -10.74 4.15
CA LYS A 73 -5.53 -11.08 5.58
C LYS A 73 -6.26 -10.06 6.46
N ALA A 74 -6.09 -8.77 6.22
CA ALA A 74 -6.77 -7.72 6.99
C ALA A 74 -8.30 -7.79 6.82
N VAL A 75 -8.78 -7.97 5.59
CA VAL A 75 -10.20 -8.14 5.27
C VAL A 75 -10.76 -9.36 6.00
N PHE A 76 -10.09 -10.51 5.91
CA PHE A 76 -10.52 -11.72 6.61
C PHE A 76 -10.61 -11.52 8.12
N GLN A 77 -9.61 -10.88 8.73
CA GLN A 77 -9.61 -10.58 10.16
C GLN A 77 -10.75 -9.63 10.53
N LEU A 78 -10.99 -8.58 9.75
CA LEU A 78 -12.10 -7.66 9.98
C LEU A 78 -13.46 -8.36 9.82
N GLN A 79 -13.67 -9.11 8.74
CA GLN A 79 -14.90 -9.89 8.53
C GLN A 79 -15.17 -10.88 9.66
N SER A 80 -14.12 -11.39 10.33
CA SER A 80 -14.26 -12.27 11.50
C SER A 80 -14.77 -11.56 12.76
N VAL A 81 -14.94 -10.24 12.77
CA VAL A 81 -15.48 -9.51 13.94
C VAL A 81 -16.59 -8.53 13.57
N LYS A 82 -16.76 -8.21 12.30
CA LYS A 82 -17.75 -7.25 11.82
C LYS A 82 -19.13 -7.88 11.58
N CYS A 83 -20.15 -7.03 11.68
CA CYS A 83 -21.54 -7.35 11.36
C CYS A 83 -21.67 -7.80 9.91
N LEU A 84 -22.36 -8.92 9.66
CA LEU A 84 -22.57 -9.42 8.29
C LEU A 84 -23.47 -8.51 7.44
N LYS A 85 -24.29 -7.64 8.06
CA LYS A 85 -25.22 -6.75 7.35
C LYS A 85 -24.56 -5.43 6.96
N CYS A 86 -24.02 -4.68 7.93
CA CYS A 86 -23.44 -3.37 7.67
C CYS A 86 -21.92 -3.37 7.44
N GLN A 87 -21.21 -4.42 7.85
CA GLN A 87 -19.74 -4.54 7.81
C GLN A 87 -18.95 -3.47 8.59
N GLU A 88 -19.61 -2.50 9.24
CA GLU A 88 -18.96 -1.42 9.98
C GLU A 88 -18.79 -1.69 11.47
N GLU A 89 -19.85 -2.13 12.14
CA GLU A 89 -19.85 -2.35 13.59
C GLU A 89 -19.49 -3.78 13.97
N ASN A 90 -18.97 -3.97 15.19
CA ASN A 90 -18.64 -5.31 15.68
C ASN A 90 -19.91 -6.13 15.96
N ARG A 91 -19.83 -7.43 15.66
CA ARG A 91 -20.91 -8.38 15.94
C ARG A 91 -21.05 -8.64 17.43
N VAL A 92 -22.29 -8.75 17.90
CA VAL A 92 -22.64 -9.07 19.29
C VAL A 92 -23.26 -10.46 19.38
N VAL A 93 -23.30 -11.01 20.59
CA VAL A 93 -23.98 -12.28 20.85
C VAL A 93 -25.48 -12.02 20.90
N LEU A 94 -26.21 -12.55 19.93
CA LEU A 94 -27.67 -12.39 19.84
C LEU A 94 -28.39 -13.29 20.87
N PRO A 95 -29.69 -13.05 21.15
CA PRO A 95 -30.49 -13.93 22.03
C PRO A 95 -30.54 -15.39 21.58
N CYS A 96 -30.40 -15.65 20.27
CA CYS A 96 -30.30 -17.00 19.69
C CYS A 96 -28.88 -17.60 19.76
N GLN A 97 -27.95 -16.96 20.47
CA GLN A 97 -26.55 -17.35 20.66
C GLN A 97 -25.62 -17.23 19.43
N HIS A 98 -26.11 -16.79 18.27
CA HIS A 98 -25.25 -16.52 17.09
C HIS A 98 -24.56 -15.14 17.18
N THR A 99 -23.32 -15.05 16.68
CA THR A 99 -22.52 -13.81 16.66
C THR A 99 -22.31 -13.31 15.23
N VAL A 100 -23.38 -12.76 14.64
CA VAL A 100 -23.43 -12.46 13.19
C VAL A 100 -23.85 -11.03 12.85
N LEU A 101 -24.55 -10.33 13.75
CA LEU A 101 -25.01 -8.95 13.55
C LEU A 101 -24.48 -8.07 14.68
N CYS A 102 -24.33 -6.76 14.43
CA CYS A 102 -24.20 -5.77 15.50
C CYS A 102 -25.56 -5.50 16.17
N GLU A 103 -25.54 -4.78 17.29
CA GLU A 103 -26.73 -4.46 18.08
C GLU A 103 -27.82 -3.77 17.23
N THR A 104 -27.49 -2.67 16.55
CA THR A 104 -28.43 -1.93 15.69
C THR A 104 -29.05 -2.80 14.59
N CYS A 105 -28.23 -3.60 13.89
CA CYS A 105 -28.71 -4.45 12.82
C CYS A 105 -29.60 -5.61 13.32
N ALA A 106 -29.42 -6.04 14.57
CA ALA A 106 -30.20 -7.09 15.20
C ALA A 106 -31.55 -6.60 15.74
N GLU A 107 -31.66 -5.32 16.08
CA GLU A 107 -32.96 -4.72 16.45
C GLU A 107 -33.89 -4.59 15.24
N GLU A 108 -33.33 -4.27 14.08
CA GLU A 108 -34.08 -4.05 12.84
C GLU A 108 -34.39 -5.34 12.05
N GLY A 109 -33.84 -6.49 12.44
CA GLY A 109 -33.88 -7.68 11.59
C GLY A 109 -33.70 -9.00 12.33
N GLU A 110 -34.02 -10.09 11.64
CA GLU A 110 -33.89 -11.45 12.16
C GLU A 110 -32.46 -11.98 11.98
N CYS A 111 -32.07 -12.94 12.82
CA CYS A 111 -30.78 -13.59 12.70
C CYS A 111 -30.68 -14.38 11.38
N PRO A 112 -29.70 -14.10 10.49
CA PRO A 112 -29.55 -14.80 9.22
C PRO A 112 -29.27 -16.30 9.35
N ILE A 113 -28.73 -16.74 10.49
CA ILE A 113 -28.44 -18.15 10.73
C ILE A 113 -29.71 -18.92 11.13
N CYS A 114 -30.58 -18.30 11.93
CA CYS A 114 -31.86 -18.89 12.32
C CYS A 114 -32.87 -18.88 11.16
N HIS A 115 -32.80 -17.84 10.30
CA HIS A 115 -33.73 -17.63 9.20
C HIS A 115 -32.99 -17.47 7.85
N PRO A 116 -32.36 -18.55 7.33
CA PRO A 116 -31.49 -18.49 6.15
C PRO A 116 -32.21 -18.22 4.81
N ASN A 117 -33.55 -18.24 4.78
CA ASN A 117 -34.33 -18.11 3.55
C ASN A 117 -34.50 -16.66 3.05
N ARG A 118 -33.86 -15.67 3.65
CA ARG A 118 -33.70 -14.33 3.04
C ARG A 118 -32.30 -14.16 2.49
N PRO A 119 -32.11 -13.99 1.17
CA PRO A 119 -30.80 -13.70 0.60
C PRO A 119 -30.28 -12.41 1.22
N HIS A 120 -29.33 -12.54 2.14
CA HIS A 120 -28.50 -11.42 2.54
C HIS A 120 -27.59 -11.18 1.34
N ALA A 121 -27.89 -10.14 0.58
CA ALA A 121 -27.05 -9.70 -0.51
C ALA A 121 -25.70 -9.28 0.09
N LEU A 122 -24.78 -10.23 0.22
CA LEU A 122 -23.37 -9.96 0.42
C LEU A 122 -22.90 -9.26 -0.86
N GLN A 123 -22.99 -7.94 -0.87
CA GLN A 123 -22.41 -7.14 -1.95
C GLN A 123 -20.90 -7.37 -1.91
N SER A 124 -20.43 -8.02 -2.98
CA SER A 124 -19.02 -8.25 -3.31
C SER A 124 -18.45 -7.01 -3.98
#